data_AF-A0A378RL72-F1
#
_entry.id   AF-A0A378RL72-F1
#
_cell.length_a   1.000
_cell.length_b   1.000
_cell.length_c   1.000
_cell.angle_alpha   90.00
_cell.angle_beta   90.00
_cell.angle_gamma   90.00
#
_symmetry.space_group_name_H-M   'P 1'
#
loop_
_entity.id
_entity.type
_entity.pdbx_description
1 polymer ?
#
loop_
_entity_poly.entity_id
_entity_poly.type
_entity_poly.pdbx_seq_one_letter_code
_entity_poly.pdbx_strand_id
1 'polypeptide(L)'
;MKRILFYACFLTIGYTAHAQVGIGTPDPKSSAMLDVDAIDKGILIPRVVLTSPTVFAPITGEQVEGLLVYNLGDTGMAPPLVQPGFYYWSNNKWNQVINEANLQDIVTNIEENLINNVIGDMSDLQKAIDHLLPTNPKSGDKSIPHSTLVYDPATSKMYIATYDATEEKYINTEVNLENLIQGLESETLFKRAKVDVDGQLNWVDTAAVIPADTKKGEIYYQYTGENGRIDYLNLTEDILNVFSENESIKNEIVNIINEGGGNVYYTNVELTADGIPANSLYQVDPVSKEKKIIDIESNIKNFFEEKFDFIKQEIGDKVTNNTVINTGNKIDGDDVYLFKNAARFTNTGAKIDEITVTMPANTTAIDRVVSIKLFKDKKIISTSVTGLVITGATLNFYMGEGSMYYPQAAGNNYEVIIEFTAR
;
A
#
# COMPACT_ATOMS: atom_id res chain seq x y z
N MET A 1 95.55 103.02 28.76
CA MET A 1 94.10 103.23 28.64
C MET A 1 93.50 102.66 27.35
N LYS A 2 94.13 102.77 26.17
CA LYS A 2 93.56 102.29 24.88
C LYS A 2 93.30 100.78 24.77
N ARG A 3 94.04 99.92 25.49
CA ARG A 3 93.84 98.45 25.45
C ARG A 3 92.72 97.94 26.35
N ILE A 4 92.43 98.65 27.45
CA ILE A 4 91.36 98.28 28.40
C ILE A 4 89.98 98.50 27.76
N LEU A 5 89.84 99.54 26.94
CA LEU A 5 88.58 99.82 26.22
C LEU A 5 88.21 98.71 25.23
N PHE A 6 89.22 98.08 24.62
CA PHE A 6 89.00 97.01 23.64
C PHE A 6 88.52 95.70 24.31
N TYR A 7 89.04 95.38 25.51
CA TYR A 7 88.56 94.23 26.29
C TYR A 7 87.18 94.48 26.90
N ALA A 8 86.88 95.70 27.33
CA ALA A 8 85.55 96.06 27.84
C ALA A 8 84.46 95.92 26.76
N CYS A 9 84.78 96.22 25.50
CA CYS A 9 83.84 96.13 24.39
C CYS A 9 83.56 94.67 23.95
N PHE A 10 84.47 93.73 24.23
CA PHE A 10 84.28 92.31 23.91
C PHE A 10 83.45 91.56 24.96
N LEU A 11 83.32 92.11 26.19
CA LEU A 11 82.56 91.48 27.26
C LEU A 11 81.03 91.62 27.11
N THR A 12 80.55 92.51 26.24
CA THR A 12 79.11 92.83 26.12
C THR A 12 78.39 92.07 25.00
N ILE A 13 79.07 91.21 24.24
CA ILE A 13 78.52 90.56 23.04
C ILE A 13 77.81 89.20 23.37
N GLY A 14 77.80 88.77 24.63
CA GLY A 14 77.32 87.43 25.02
C GLY A 14 75.88 87.29 25.54
N TYR A 15 75.07 88.35 25.59
CA TYR A 15 73.71 88.24 26.15
C TYR A 15 72.68 87.90 25.07
N THR A 16 72.30 86.62 24.95
CA THR A 16 71.07 86.21 24.28
C THR A 16 69.90 86.40 25.25
N ALA A 17 69.09 87.45 25.06
CA ALA A 17 67.85 87.63 25.79
C ALA A 17 66.77 86.73 25.18
N HIS A 18 66.25 85.78 25.97
CA HIS A 18 65.02 85.07 25.62
C HIS A 18 63.83 85.98 25.93
N ALA A 19 63.10 86.41 24.89
CA ALA A 19 61.90 87.23 25.04
C ALA A 19 60.66 86.32 25.09
N GLN A 20 60.24 85.95 26.30
CA GLN A 20 58.90 85.45 26.57
C GLN A 20 57.87 86.59 26.45
N VAL A 21 56.67 86.30 25.96
CA VAL A 21 55.64 87.34 25.76
C VAL A 21 54.84 87.50 27.04
N GLY A 22 55.16 88.54 27.81
CA GLY A 22 54.33 89.04 28.90
C GLY A 22 53.40 90.14 28.43
N ILE A 23 52.11 90.01 28.70
CA ILE A 23 51.14 91.10 28.54
C ILE A 23 50.61 91.45 29.94
N GLY A 24 50.93 92.64 30.42
CA GLY A 24 50.50 93.11 31.75
C GLY A 24 51.41 92.70 32.92
N THR A 25 52.43 91.85 32.69
CA THR A 25 53.45 91.50 33.69
C THR A 25 54.88 91.67 33.14
N PRO A 26 55.82 92.25 33.90
CA PRO A 26 57.24 92.29 33.53
C PRO A 26 57.97 90.96 33.79
N ASP A 27 57.39 90.07 34.59
CA ASP A 27 57.97 88.77 34.98
C ASP A 27 57.05 87.60 34.56
N PRO A 28 56.94 87.29 33.25
CA PRO A 28 56.17 86.13 32.79
C PRO A 28 56.64 84.83 33.43
N LYS A 29 55.69 83.95 33.75
CA LYS A 29 56.00 82.61 34.28
C LYS A 29 56.84 81.83 33.26
N SER A 30 57.93 81.22 33.73
CA SER A 30 58.90 80.52 32.86
C SER A 30 58.34 79.31 32.10
N SER A 31 57.19 78.78 32.51
CA SER A 31 56.49 77.68 31.82
C SER A 31 55.52 78.16 30.73
N ALA A 32 55.32 79.47 30.57
CA ALA A 32 54.36 80.03 29.63
C ALA A 32 55.08 80.72 28.46
N MET A 33 54.67 80.39 27.24
CA MET A 33 55.11 81.15 26.05
C MET A 33 54.40 82.50 25.95
N LEU A 34 53.15 82.57 26.44
CA LEU A 34 52.33 83.76 26.58
C LEU A 34 51.76 83.80 28.00
N ASP A 35 52.09 84.84 28.75
CA ASP A 35 51.55 85.09 30.09
C ASP A 35 50.79 86.42 30.08
N VAL A 36 49.51 86.39 30.46
CA VAL A 36 48.63 87.56 30.46
C VAL A 36 48.14 87.78 31.87
N ASP A 37 48.60 88.86 32.50
CA ASP A 37 48.23 89.20 33.88
C ASP A 37 47.40 90.50 33.90
N ALA A 38 46.17 90.40 34.39
CA ALA A 38 45.25 91.50 34.57
C ALA A 38 44.16 91.14 35.59
N ILE A 39 43.69 92.13 36.37
CA ILE A 39 42.64 91.92 37.38
C ILE A 39 41.23 92.03 36.75
N ASP A 40 41.08 92.88 35.74
CA ASP A 40 39.78 93.29 35.17
C ASP A 40 39.69 93.09 33.65
N LYS A 41 40.65 92.34 33.06
CA LYS A 41 40.69 92.05 31.61
C LYS A 41 40.88 90.56 31.36
N GLY A 42 40.26 90.08 30.28
CA GLY A 42 40.44 88.71 29.79
C GLY A 42 41.12 88.68 28.42
N ILE A 43 41.31 87.47 27.89
CA ILE A 43 41.81 87.24 26.54
C ILE A 43 40.60 87.02 25.61
N LEU A 44 40.51 87.83 24.55
CA LEU A 44 39.53 87.62 23.50
C LEU A 44 40.10 86.69 22.43
N ILE A 45 39.71 85.42 22.48
CA ILE A 45 40.08 84.39 21.51
C ILE A 45 39.37 84.66 20.16
N PRO A 46 39.95 84.29 19.00
CA PRO A 46 39.31 84.46 17.69
C PRO A 46 37.87 83.95 17.66
N ARG A 47 36.96 84.81 17.19
CA ARG A 47 35.53 84.51 17.08
C ARG A 47 35.21 84.17 15.63
N VAL A 48 34.69 82.97 15.40
CA VAL A 48 34.44 82.43 14.06
C VAL A 48 33.06 81.83 13.95
N VAL A 49 32.58 81.62 12.72
CA VAL A 49 31.35 80.87 12.44
C VAL A 49 31.78 79.51 11.90
N LEU A 50 31.69 78.48 12.73
CA LEU A 50 31.82 77.10 12.30
C LEU A 50 30.49 76.64 11.69
N THR A 51 30.54 75.83 10.64
CA THR A 51 29.35 75.24 9.99
C THR A 51 29.20 73.75 10.30
N SER A 52 30.31 73.07 10.59
CA SER A 52 30.35 71.65 10.89
C SER A 52 31.51 71.35 11.85
N PRO A 53 31.36 70.39 12.78
CA PRO A 53 32.46 70.01 13.66
C PRO A 53 33.60 69.35 12.88
N THR A 54 33.38 68.81 11.69
CA THR A 54 34.40 68.09 10.90
C THR A 54 35.08 68.94 9.84
N VAL A 55 34.69 70.22 9.70
CA VAL A 55 35.25 71.14 8.70
C VAL A 55 36.14 72.16 9.41
N PHE A 56 37.42 72.23 9.01
CA PHE A 56 38.39 73.14 9.64
C PHE A 56 38.12 74.62 9.36
N ALA A 57 37.51 74.93 8.21
CA ALA A 57 37.10 76.29 7.85
C ALA A 57 36.18 76.92 8.92
N PRO A 58 36.25 78.25 9.14
CA PRO A 58 36.87 79.28 8.32
C PRO A 58 38.35 79.51 8.61
N ILE A 59 38.93 78.75 9.54
CA ILE A 59 40.38 78.79 9.78
C ILE A 59 41.10 78.21 8.56
N THR A 60 42.22 78.81 8.19
CA THR A 60 43.05 78.38 7.06
C THR A 60 44.49 78.17 7.53
N GLY A 61 45.24 77.30 6.84
CA GLY A 61 46.62 76.95 7.18
C GLY A 61 46.76 75.54 7.76
N GLU A 62 47.82 75.34 8.53
CA GLU A 62 48.14 74.06 9.16
C GLU A 62 47.11 73.71 10.25
N GLN A 63 46.62 72.48 10.24
CA GLN A 63 45.65 71.98 11.22
C GLN A 63 46.40 71.45 12.44
N VAL A 64 46.56 72.31 13.44
CA VAL A 64 47.29 71.98 14.67
C VAL A 64 46.31 71.63 15.79
N GLU A 65 46.56 70.51 16.46
CA GLU A 65 45.80 70.07 17.64
C GLU A 65 45.89 71.12 18.77
N GLY A 66 44.78 71.39 19.44
CA GLY A 66 44.71 72.36 20.54
C GLY A 66 44.42 73.81 20.12
N LEU A 67 44.22 74.10 18.82
CA LEU A 67 43.76 75.42 18.37
C LEU A 67 42.41 75.77 18.99
N LEU A 68 42.32 76.88 19.72
CA LEU A 68 41.11 77.33 20.42
C LEU A 68 40.43 78.48 19.68
N VAL A 69 39.11 78.38 19.49
CA VAL A 69 38.26 79.42 18.90
C VAL A 69 36.96 79.56 19.68
N TYR A 70 36.31 80.72 19.57
CA TYR A 70 34.94 80.90 20.02
C TYR A 70 34.00 80.86 18.80
N ASN A 71 33.18 79.81 18.71
CA ASN A 71 32.16 79.66 17.68
C ASN A 71 30.94 80.55 18.00
N LEU A 72 30.49 81.32 17.01
CA LEU A 72 29.28 82.13 17.08
C LEU A 72 28.00 81.33 16.76
N GLY A 73 28.14 80.12 16.22
CA GLY A 73 27.04 79.25 15.77
C GLY A 73 26.70 79.44 14.29
N ASP A 74 26.28 78.35 13.64
CA ASP A 74 25.78 78.41 12.25
C ASP A 74 24.32 78.85 12.24
N THR A 75 24.04 80.03 11.70
CA THR A 75 22.67 80.57 11.59
C THR A 75 21.91 80.05 10.37
N GLY A 76 22.51 79.19 9.54
CA GLY A 76 21.96 78.74 8.26
C GLY A 76 21.15 77.44 8.29
N MET A 77 21.16 76.68 9.40
CA MET A 77 20.50 75.36 9.51
C MET A 77 19.78 75.18 10.86
N ALA A 78 18.62 74.51 10.87
CA ALA A 78 17.88 74.15 12.08
C ALA A 78 17.57 72.63 12.12
N PRO A 79 18.05 71.89 13.13
CA PRO A 79 18.96 72.32 14.20
C PRO A 79 20.40 72.57 13.69
N PRO A 80 21.14 73.54 14.24
CA PRO A 80 22.52 73.78 13.84
C PRO A 80 23.41 72.59 14.22
N LEU A 81 24.31 72.19 13.32
CA LEU A 81 25.27 71.09 13.55
C LEU A 81 26.35 71.45 14.59
N VAL A 82 26.55 72.74 14.85
CA VAL A 82 27.48 73.27 15.84
C VAL A 82 26.82 74.38 16.64
N GLN A 83 26.86 74.27 17.97
CA GLN A 83 26.29 75.26 18.87
C GLN A 83 27.31 76.38 19.15
N PRO A 84 26.87 77.61 19.50
CA PRO A 84 27.78 78.66 19.97
C PRO A 84 28.58 78.22 21.21
N GLY A 85 29.85 78.63 21.31
CA GLY A 85 30.71 78.29 22.46
C GLY A 85 32.18 78.18 22.13
N PHE A 86 33.01 77.76 23.09
CA PHE A 86 34.42 77.50 22.86
C PHE A 86 34.62 76.14 22.18
N TYR A 87 35.47 76.11 21.16
CA TYR A 87 35.85 74.88 20.46
C TYR A 87 37.36 74.79 20.35
N TYR A 88 37.88 73.57 20.47
CA TYR A 88 39.27 73.28 20.16
C TYR A 88 39.39 72.25 19.05
N TRP A 89 40.37 72.41 18.17
CA TRP A 89 40.65 71.44 17.12
C TRP A 89 41.33 70.23 17.74
N SER A 90 40.73 69.06 17.62
CA SER A 90 41.40 67.80 17.94
C SER A 90 40.80 66.59 17.24
N ASN A 91 41.64 65.64 16.84
CA ASN A 91 41.26 64.42 16.12
C ASN A 91 40.49 64.73 14.82
N ASN A 92 41.01 65.68 14.04
CA ASN A 92 40.40 66.14 12.79
C ASN A 92 38.96 66.68 12.93
N LYS A 93 38.62 67.25 14.09
CA LYS A 93 37.32 67.90 14.33
C LYS A 93 37.40 69.01 15.39
N TRP A 94 36.47 69.95 15.32
CA TRP A 94 36.17 70.91 16.38
C TRP A 94 35.40 70.21 17.49
N ASN A 95 35.99 70.17 18.69
CA ASN A 95 35.37 69.64 19.89
C ASN A 95 34.91 70.80 20.76
N GLN A 96 33.62 70.81 21.12
CA GLN A 96 33.06 71.84 21.98
C GLN A 96 33.55 71.65 23.42
N VAL A 97 33.90 72.75 24.07
CA VAL A 97 34.11 72.78 25.53
C VAL A 97 32.75 72.89 26.19
N ILE A 98 32.34 71.82 26.88
CA ILE A 98 31.04 71.73 27.54
C ILE A 98 31.19 72.20 28.99
N ASN A 99 30.25 73.00 29.49
CA ASN A 99 30.17 73.39 30.89
C ASN A 99 29.25 72.45 31.69
N GLU A 100 29.28 72.57 33.03
CA GLU A 100 28.46 71.73 33.90
C GLU A 100 26.97 71.82 33.60
N ALA A 101 26.43 73.01 33.34
CA ALA A 101 25.01 73.19 33.03
C ALA A 101 24.59 72.42 31.76
N ASN A 102 25.39 72.50 30.69
CA ASN A 102 25.13 71.76 29.46
C ASN A 102 25.22 70.24 29.66
N LEU A 103 26.13 69.77 30.52
CA LEU A 103 26.17 68.34 30.87
C LEU A 103 24.92 67.91 31.63
N GLN A 104 24.45 68.73 32.58
CA GLN A 104 23.24 68.43 33.35
C GLN A 104 21.99 68.40 32.47
N ASP A 105 21.87 69.30 31.49
CA ASP A 105 20.77 69.28 30.53
C ASP A 105 20.79 67.98 29.71
N ILE A 106 21.95 67.54 29.23
CA ILE A 106 22.10 66.28 28.49
C ILE A 106 21.69 65.09 29.37
N VAL A 107 22.16 65.04 30.61
CA VAL A 107 21.85 63.95 31.56
C VAL A 107 20.35 63.92 31.86
N THR A 108 19.74 65.05 32.19
CA THR A 108 18.31 65.15 32.51
C THR A 108 17.45 64.68 31.33
N ASN A 109 17.77 65.12 30.11
CA ASN A 109 17.05 64.67 28.91
C ASN A 109 17.19 63.16 28.68
N ILE A 110 18.35 62.57 28.95
CA ILE A 110 18.54 61.12 28.83
C ILE A 110 17.70 60.39 29.89
N GLU A 111 17.71 60.87 31.14
CA GLU A 111 16.94 60.28 32.25
C GLU A 111 15.44 60.32 31.97
N GLU A 112 14.89 61.47 31.56
CA GLU A 112 13.46 61.61 31.27
C GLU A 112 13.02 60.71 30.11
N ASN A 113 13.81 60.64 29.03
CA ASN A 113 13.50 59.77 27.89
C ASN A 113 13.56 58.29 28.26
N LEU A 114 14.55 57.88 29.07
CA LEU A 114 14.67 56.49 29.50
C LEU A 114 13.51 56.10 30.43
N ILE A 115 13.18 56.95 31.40
CA ILE A 115 12.10 56.72 32.36
C ILE A 115 10.75 56.59 31.65
N ASN A 116 10.42 57.51 30.74
CA ASN A 116 9.12 57.50 30.07
C ASN A 116 8.91 56.27 29.17
N ASN A 117 9.95 55.85 28.43
CA ASN A 117 9.85 54.67 27.57
C ASN A 117 9.75 53.37 28.38
N VAL A 118 10.62 53.19 29.38
CA VAL A 118 10.64 51.95 30.19
C VAL A 118 9.37 51.79 31.01
N ILE A 119 8.84 52.86 31.60
CA ILE A 119 7.60 52.80 32.38
C ILE A 119 6.39 52.51 31.45
N GLY A 120 6.37 53.11 30.26
CA GLY A 120 5.33 52.84 29.25
C GLY A 120 5.29 51.36 28.86
N ASP A 121 6.43 50.82 28.44
CA ASP A 121 6.56 49.39 28.04
C ASP A 121 6.19 48.44 29.19
N MET A 122 6.61 48.76 30.42
CA MET A 122 6.28 47.95 31.60
C MET A 122 4.79 48.01 31.94
N SER A 123 4.12 49.15 31.71
CA SER A 123 2.67 49.26 31.88
C SER A 123 1.92 48.41 30.85
N ASP A 124 2.37 48.34 29.60
CA ASP A 124 1.71 47.54 28.57
C ASP A 124 1.95 46.04 28.74
N LEU A 125 3.14 45.64 29.20
CA LEU A 125 3.42 44.27 29.66
C LEU A 125 2.49 43.87 30.80
N GLN A 126 2.25 44.75 31.77
CA GLN A 126 1.33 44.46 32.87
C GLN A 126 -0.10 44.21 32.37
N LYS A 127 -0.61 45.03 31.45
CA LYS A 127 -1.94 44.83 30.85
C LYS A 127 -2.04 43.49 30.11
N ALA A 128 -0.99 43.10 29.38
CA ALA A 128 -0.95 41.82 28.68
C ALA A 128 -0.97 40.63 29.68
N ILE A 129 -0.21 40.73 30.77
CA ILE A 129 -0.20 39.74 31.84
C ILE A 129 -1.58 39.63 32.50
N ASP A 130 -2.23 40.76 32.79
CA ASP A 130 -3.55 40.80 33.41
C ASP A 130 -4.63 40.14 32.52
N HIS A 131 -4.45 40.14 31.20
CA HIS A 131 -5.36 39.45 30.28
C HIS A 131 -5.08 37.94 30.17
N LEU A 132 -3.81 37.53 30.29
CA LEU A 132 -3.38 36.14 30.14
C LEU A 132 -3.59 35.29 31.41
N LEU A 133 -3.57 35.91 32.58
CA LEU A 133 -3.76 35.21 33.85
C LEU A 133 -5.23 35.32 34.31
N PRO A 134 -5.85 34.26 34.87
CA PRO A 134 -7.21 34.36 35.43
C PRO A 134 -7.28 35.50 36.44
N THR A 135 -8.42 36.22 36.48
CA THR A 135 -8.55 37.51 37.19
C THR A 135 -7.94 37.46 38.58
N ASN A 136 -6.78 38.10 38.77
CA ASN A 136 -6.24 38.37 40.09
C ASN A 136 -7.08 39.50 40.70
N PRO A 137 -7.71 39.36 41.88
CA PRO A 137 -8.52 40.42 42.49
C PRO A 137 -7.73 41.67 42.90
N LYS A 138 -6.39 41.67 42.71
CA LYS A 138 -5.54 42.87 42.80
C LYS A 138 -5.47 43.70 41.51
N SER A 139 -6.02 43.22 40.39
CA SER A 139 -6.20 44.06 39.20
C SER A 139 -7.33 45.07 39.47
N GLY A 140 -7.20 46.28 38.92
CA GLY A 140 -8.20 47.33 39.09
C GLY A 140 -9.55 47.02 38.42
N ASP A 141 -9.61 45.96 37.60
CA ASP A 141 -10.81 45.55 36.86
C ASP A 141 -11.47 44.34 37.53
N LYS A 142 -12.26 44.62 38.56
CA LYS A 142 -12.91 43.62 39.43
C LYS A 142 -14.20 43.03 38.84
N SER A 143 -14.52 43.32 37.58
CA SER A 143 -15.91 43.22 37.11
C SER A 143 -16.26 41.92 36.37
N ILE A 144 -15.29 41.12 35.93
CA ILE A 144 -15.57 39.89 35.18
C ILE A 144 -14.66 38.74 35.65
N PRO A 145 -15.21 37.70 36.31
CA PRO A 145 -14.45 36.47 36.54
C PRO A 145 -14.17 35.81 35.18
N HIS A 146 -12.89 35.66 34.83
CA HIS A 146 -12.48 34.94 33.62
C HIS A 146 -11.57 33.76 33.99
N SER A 147 -11.80 32.64 33.32
CA SER A 147 -10.99 31.43 33.43
C SER A 147 -10.04 31.34 32.25
N THR A 148 -8.85 30.77 32.45
CA THR A 148 -7.87 30.56 31.37
C THR A 148 -7.60 29.09 31.15
N LEU A 149 -7.50 28.67 29.88
CA LEU A 149 -7.01 27.34 29.53
C LEU A 149 -5.48 27.34 29.59
N VAL A 150 -4.92 26.46 30.43
CA VAL A 150 -3.48 26.31 30.63
C VAL A 150 -3.08 24.92 30.18
N TYR A 151 -2.02 24.82 29.37
CA TYR A 151 -1.40 23.56 28.99
C TYR A 151 -0.13 23.36 29.82
N ASP A 152 -0.03 22.22 30.51
CA ASP A 152 1.19 21.80 31.19
C ASP A 152 1.99 20.87 30.26
N PRO A 153 3.14 21.32 29.72
CA PRO A 153 3.95 20.50 28.82
C PRO A 153 4.64 19.32 29.52
N ALA A 154 4.85 19.37 30.85
CA ALA A 154 5.50 18.29 31.57
C ALA A 154 4.57 17.08 31.74
N THR A 155 3.29 17.34 32.00
CA THR A 155 2.27 16.29 32.13
C THR A 155 1.48 16.07 30.84
N SER A 156 1.65 16.94 29.84
CA SER A 156 0.88 16.98 28.59
C SER A 156 -0.64 17.11 28.81
N LYS A 157 -1.05 17.76 29.90
CA LYS A 157 -2.46 17.91 30.29
C LYS A 157 -2.93 19.35 30.14
N MET A 158 -4.22 19.52 29.90
CA MET A 158 -4.88 20.82 29.87
C MET A 158 -5.67 21.04 31.16
N TYR A 159 -5.69 22.28 31.64
CA TYR A 159 -6.38 22.70 32.86
C TYR A 159 -7.15 23.99 32.61
N ILE A 160 -8.31 24.14 33.24
CA ILE A 160 -8.95 25.45 33.42
C ILE A 160 -8.44 26.01 34.75
N ALA A 161 -7.68 27.10 34.67
CA ALA A 161 -7.23 27.85 35.82
C ALA A 161 -8.26 28.92 36.18
N THR A 162 -8.71 28.91 37.44
CA THR A 162 -9.57 29.94 38.04
C THR A 162 -8.91 30.49 39.29
N TYR A 163 -9.17 31.74 39.63
CA TYR A 163 -8.70 32.30 40.91
C TYR A 163 -9.76 32.10 41.98
N ASP A 164 -9.39 31.48 43.10
CA ASP A 164 -10.23 31.39 44.28
C ASP A 164 -9.92 32.57 45.23
N ALA A 165 -10.90 33.46 45.35
CA ALA A 165 -10.81 34.65 46.21
C ALA A 165 -10.82 34.33 47.72
N THR A 166 -11.28 33.14 48.11
CA THR A 166 -11.33 32.68 49.51
C THR A 166 -9.98 32.10 49.94
N GLU A 167 -9.35 31.34 49.06
CA GLU A 167 -8.05 30.70 49.33
C GLU A 167 -6.83 31.53 48.88
N GLU A 168 -7.08 32.65 48.19
CA GLU A 168 -6.09 33.53 47.57
C GLU A 168 -5.12 32.79 46.63
N LYS A 169 -5.62 31.80 45.88
CA LYS A 169 -4.82 30.92 45.03
C LYS A 169 -5.50 30.63 43.69
N TYR A 170 -4.67 30.25 42.72
CA TYR A 170 -5.15 29.67 41.48
C TYR A 170 -5.50 28.19 41.69
N ILE A 171 -6.71 27.81 41.29
CA ILE A 171 -7.20 26.43 41.26
C ILE A 171 -7.17 25.97 39.81
N ASN A 172 -6.55 24.81 39.57
CA ASN A 172 -6.47 24.18 38.25
C ASN A 172 -7.41 22.97 38.21
N THR A 173 -8.43 23.04 37.37
CA THR A 173 -9.32 21.90 37.10
C THR A 173 -8.88 21.22 35.81
N GLU A 174 -8.50 19.94 35.86
CA GLU A 174 -8.07 19.20 34.66
C GLU A 174 -9.20 19.10 33.62
N VAL A 175 -8.89 19.45 32.37
CA VAL A 175 -9.77 19.23 31.22
C VAL A 175 -9.45 17.85 30.67
N ASN A 176 -10.29 16.88 31.03
CA ASN A 176 -10.21 15.54 30.46
C ASN A 176 -11.05 15.47 29.18
N LEU A 177 -10.41 15.72 28.04
CA LEU A 177 -11.05 15.62 26.72
C LEU A 177 -11.56 14.21 26.41
N GLU A 178 -10.92 13.16 26.93
CA GLU A 178 -11.34 11.78 26.74
C GLU A 178 -12.72 11.54 27.37
N ASN A 179 -12.94 12.01 28.61
CA ASN A 179 -14.26 11.94 29.25
C ASN A 179 -15.32 12.79 28.53
N LEU A 180 -14.93 13.96 28.02
CA LEU A 180 -15.84 14.86 27.27
C LEU A 180 -16.27 14.25 25.93
N ILE A 181 -15.35 13.56 25.25
CA ILE A 181 -15.61 12.88 23.98
C ILE A 181 -16.41 11.58 24.24
N GLN A 182 -16.05 10.80 25.26
CA GLN A 182 -16.79 9.59 25.65
C GLN A 182 -18.24 9.89 26.08
N GLY A 183 -18.50 11.06 26.69
CA GLY A 183 -19.87 11.50 26.99
C GLY A 183 -20.67 11.98 25.78
N LEU A 184 -20.04 12.17 24.61
CA LEU A 184 -20.67 12.68 23.38
C LEU A 184 -20.73 11.65 22.25
N GLU A 185 -19.79 10.71 22.19
CA GLU A 185 -19.83 9.58 21.26
C GLU A 185 -20.62 8.43 21.87
N SER A 186 -21.32 7.64 21.05
CA SER A 186 -21.98 6.43 21.56
C SER A 186 -20.91 5.42 21.98
N GLU A 187 -20.99 4.90 23.21
CA GLU A 187 -20.14 3.80 23.69
C GLU A 187 -20.42 2.45 22.98
N THR A 188 -21.22 2.49 21.90
CA THR A 188 -21.59 1.31 21.13
C THR A 188 -20.42 0.84 20.29
N LEU A 189 -19.84 -0.30 20.68
CA LEU A 189 -18.75 -0.93 19.95
C LEU A 189 -19.25 -2.17 19.20
N PHE A 190 -18.96 -2.22 17.89
CA PHE A 190 -19.11 -3.43 17.08
C PHE A 190 -17.76 -4.05 16.82
N LYS A 191 -17.60 -5.32 17.21
CA LYS A 191 -16.43 -6.13 16.84
C LYS A 191 -16.88 -7.23 15.91
N ARG A 192 -16.03 -7.61 14.96
CA ARG A 192 -16.22 -8.77 14.07
C ARG A 192 -15.16 -9.83 14.36
N ALA A 193 -15.56 -11.09 14.44
CA ALA A 193 -14.65 -12.23 14.52
C ALA A 193 -15.09 -13.34 13.57
N LYS A 194 -14.12 -14.16 13.17
CA LYS A 194 -14.33 -15.37 12.38
C LYS A 194 -13.81 -16.55 13.20
N VAL A 195 -14.54 -17.66 13.18
CA VAL A 195 -14.11 -18.91 13.82
C VAL A 195 -13.06 -19.58 12.93
N ASP A 196 -11.83 -19.67 13.40
CA ASP A 196 -10.73 -20.34 12.66
C ASP A 196 -10.60 -21.83 12.98
N VAL A 197 -11.05 -22.23 14.18
CA VAL A 197 -11.07 -23.61 14.69
C VAL A 197 -12.40 -23.84 15.39
N ASP A 198 -13.03 -24.99 15.17
CA ASP A 198 -14.30 -25.37 15.84
C ASP A 198 -14.20 -25.18 17.36
N GLY A 199 -15.23 -24.56 17.95
CA GLY A 199 -15.30 -24.27 19.38
C GLY A 199 -14.41 -23.11 19.85
N GLN A 200 -13.69 -22.41 18.96
CA GLN A 200 -12.82 -21.29 19.30
C GLN A 200 -13.05 -20.06 18.42
N LEU A 201 -13.53 -18.98 19.05
CA LEU A 201 -13.73 -17.66 18.46
C LEU A 201 -12.78 -16.66 19.13
N ASN A 202 -11.68 -16.34 18.44
CA ASN A 202 -10.70 -15.38 18.94
C ASN A 202 -11.06 -13.97 18.43
N TRP A 203 -11.26 -13.03 19.35
CA TRP A 203 -11.40 -11.61 19.01
C TRP A 203 -10.02 -10.99 18.85
N VAL A 204 -9.94 -9.95 18.02
CA VAL A 204 -8.68 -9.27 17.68
C VAL A 204 -7.94 -8.68 18.90
N ASP A 205 -8.61 -8.47 20.05
CA ASP A 205 -7.99 -7.80 21.21
C ASP A 205 -8.29 -8.36 22.62
N THR A 206 -9.09 -9.41 22.79
CA THR A 206 -9.21 -10.08 24.13
C THR A 206 -9.90 -11.43 24.04
N ALA A 207 -9.49 -12.39 24.87
CA ALA A 207 -10.13 -13.69 25.02
C ALA A 207 -11.45 -13.56 25.82
N ALA A 208 -12.55 -13.24 25.15
CA ALA A 208 -13.90 -13.31 25.73
C ALA A 208 -14.48 -14.73 25.56
N VAL A 209 -15.30 -15.17 26.53
CA VAL A 209 -15.94 -16.51 26.55
C VAL A 209 -17.13 -16.55 25.58
N ILE A 210 -17.22 -17.63 24.81
CA ILE A 210 -18.03 -17.80 23.59
C ILE A 210 -19.10 -18.88 23.86
N PRO A 211 -20.27 -18.84 23.18
CA PRO A 211 -21.20 -19.97 23.12
C PRO A 211 -20.52 -21.27 22.65
N ALA A 212 -20.89 -22.39 23.29
CA ALA A 212 -20.11 -23.64 23.33
C ALA A 212 -19.96 -24.41 21.99
N ASP A 213 -20.65 -24.02 20.91
CA ASP A 213 -20.83 -24.87 19.72
C ASP A 213 -20.41 -24.23 18.37
N THR A 214 -19.57 -23.19 18.38
CA THR A 214 -19.14 -22.49 17.16
C THR A 214 -18.42 -23.39 16.13
N LYS A 215 -18.64 -23.18 14.83
CA LYS A 215 -18.02 -23.95 13.73
C LYS A 215 -17.05 -23.11 12.89
N LYS A 216 -15.97 -23.72 12.42
CA LYS A 216 -14.96 -23.10 11.57
C LYS A 216 -15.60 -22.46 10.35
N GLY A 217 -15.32 -21.18 10.16
CA GLY A 217 -15.86 -20.37 9.07
C GLY A 217 -17.02 -19.47 9.47
N GLU A 218 -17.68 -19.70 10.61
CA GLU A 218 -18.75 -18.84 11.10
C GLU A 218 -18.23 -17.43 11.42
N ILE A 219 -19.08 -16.43 11.21
CA ILE A 219 -18.81 -15.02 11.45
C ILE A 219 -19.75 -14.51 12.54
N TYR A 220 -19.15 -13.94 13.58
CA TYR A 220 -19.86 -13.35 14.71
C TYR A 220 -19.57 -11.86 14.82
N TYR A 221 -20.61 -11.11 15.21
CA TYR A 221 -20.51 -9.72 15.60
C TYR A 221 -20.80 -9.60 17.09
N GLN A 222 -19.93 -8.94 17.83
CA GLN A 222 -20.16 -8.59 19.23
C GLN A 222 -20.66 -7.15 19.28
N TYR A 223 -21.79 -6.97 19.93
CA TYR A 223 -22.36 -5.67 20.28
C TYR A 223 -22.11 -5.42 21.76
N THR A 224 -21.50 -4.30 22.10
CA THR A 224 -21.40 -3.84 23.49
C THR A 224 -22.25 -2.59 23.63
N GLY A 225 -23.32 -2.67 24.42
CA GLY A 225 -24.22 -1.54 24.68
C GLY A 225 -23.70 -0.62 25.81
N GLU A 226 -24.27 0.58 25.89
CA GLU A 226 -23.89 1.66 26.83
C GLU A 226 -23.98 1.27 28.33
N ASN A 227 -24.68 0.20 28.66
CA ASN A 227 -24.75 -0.34 30.03
C ASN A 227 -23.70 -1.45 30.29
N GLY A 228 -22.74 -1.64 29.38
CA GLY A 228 -21.75 -2.70 29.42
C GLY A 228 -22.29 -4.09 29.07
N ARG A 229 -23.55 -4.20 28.64
CA ARG A 229 -24.13 -5.47 28.17
C ARG A 229 -23.46 -5.88 26.86
N ILE A 230 -23.00 -7.12 26.81
CA ILE A 230 -22.44 -7.73 25.61
C ILE A 230 -23.47 -8.69 25.02
N ASP A 231 -23.88 -8.45 23.78
CA ASP A 231 -24.70 -9.37 22.98
C ASP A 231 -23.91 -9.82 21.73
N TYR A 232 -24.32 -10.95 21.15
CA TYR A 232 -23.68 -11.52 19.97
C TYR A 232 -24.69 -11.76 18.85
N LEU A 233 -24.35 -11.39 17.62
CA LEU A 233 -25.04 -11.79 16.40
C LEU A 233 -24.21 -12.84 15.66
N ASN A 234 -24.79 -14.01 15.40
CA ASN A 234 -24.24 -14.99 14.47
C ASN A 234 -24.75 -14.68 13.06
N LEU A 235 -23.94 -13.96 12.27
CA LEU A 235 -24.34 -13.60 10.90
C LEU A 235 -24.34 -14.80 9.96
N THR A 236 -23.53 -15.82 10.24
CA THR A 236 -23.49 -17.02 9.40
C THR A 236 -24.79 -17.80 9.51
N GLU A 237 -25.29 -18.01 10.72
CA GLU A 237 -26.58 -18.66 10.95
C GLU A 237 -27.75 -17.83 10.40
N ASP A 238 -27.71 -16.50 10.57
CA ASP A 238 -28.75 -15.61 10.04
C ASP A 238 -28.82 -15.66 8.51
N ILE A 239 -27.66 -15.63 7.83
CA ILE A 239 -27.58 -15.80 6.37
C ILE A 239 -28.05 -17.19 5.94
N LEU A 240 -27.69 -18.24 6.68
CA LEU A 240 -28.17 -19.60 6.42
C LEU A 240 -29.69 -19.66 6.51
N ASN A 241 -30.29 -19.07 7.54
CA ASN A 241 -31.74 -18.98 7.70
C ASN A 241 -32.39 -18.21 6.55
N VAL A 242 -31.77 -17.13 6.08
CA VAL A 242 -32.25 -16.43 4.88
C VAL A 242 -32.28 -17.36 3.66
N PHE A 243 -31.26 -18.18 3.42
CA PHE A 243 -31.28 -19.13 2.31
C PHE A 243 -32.24 -20.32 2.54
N SER A 244 -32.41 -20.78 3.79
CA SER A 244 -33.21 -21.95 4.13
C SER A 244 -34.68 -21.65 4.41
N GLU A 245 -35.07 -20.41 4.65
CA GLU A 245 -36.44 -20.04 5.01
C GLU A 245 -37.06 -19.00 4.08
N ASN A 246 -36.26 -18.22 3.33
CA ASN A 246 -36.82 -17.24 2.39
C ASN A 246 -37.29 -17.93 1.09
N GLU A 247 -38.61 -18.07 0.95
CA GLU A 247 -39.24 -18.68 -0.22
C GLU A 247 -38.86 -17.97 -1.53
N SER A 248 -38.76 -16.63 -1.53
CA SER A 248 -38.42 -15.88 -2.74
C SER A 248 -37.00 -16.20 -3.23
N ILE A 249 -36.03 -16.30 -2.32
CA ILE A 249 -34.64 -16.61 -2.68
C ILE A 249 -34.52 -18.06 -3.15
N LYS A 250 -35.20 -19.00 -2.48
CA LYS A 250 -35.26 -20.39 -2.95
C LYS A 250 -35.83 -20.49 -4.35
N ASN A 251 -36.95 -19.82 -4.60
CA ASN A 251 -37.59 -19.81 -5.91
C ASN A 251 -36.66 -19.21 -6.97
N GLU A 252 -35.92 -18.14 -6.65
CA GLU A 252 -34.98 -17.53 -7.57
C GLU A 252 -33.75 -18.41 -7.86
N ILE A 253 -33.17 -19.05 -6.84
CA ILE A 253 -32.08 -20.03 -7.04
C ILE A 253 -32.57 -21.18 -7.92
N VAL A 254 -33.79 -21.67 -7.66
CA VAL A 254 -34.44 -22.69 -8.51
C VAL A 254 -34.62 -22.16 -9.94
N ASN A 255 -35.08 -20.92 -10.12
CA ASN A 255 -35.22 -20.30 -11.44
C ASN A 255 -33.88 -20.19 -12.18
N ILE A 256 -32.82 -19.73 -11.53
CA ILE A 256 -31.47 -19.63 -12.12
C ILE A 256 -30.95 -21.01 -12.52
N ILE A 257 -31.12 -22.02 -11.66
CA ILE A 257 -30.79 -23.41 -11.98
C ILE A 257 -31.63 -23.89 -13.18
N ASN A 258 -32.87 -23.41 -13.34
CA ASN A 258 -33.78 -23.78 -14.43
C ASN A 258 -33.55 -23.02 -15.74
N GLU A 259 -32.95 -21.82 -15.71
CA GLU A 259 -32.69 -21.00 -16.90
C GLU A 259 -31.42 -21.40 -17.64
N GLY A 260 -30.44 -22.02 -16.95
CA GLY A 260 -29.11 -22.30 -17.50
C GLY A 260 -28.89 -23.68 -18.12
N GLY A 261 -29.76 -24.68 -17.90
CA GLY A 261 -29.54 -26.04 -18.37
C GLY A 261 -30.79 -26.91 -18.37
N GLY A 262 -30.93 -27.77 -19.39
CA GLY A 262 -32.01 -28.76 -19.46
C GLY A 262 -31.90 -29.73 -18.28
N ASN A 263 -32.69 -29.49 -17.24
CA ASN A 263 -32.60 -30.23 -15.99
C ASN A 263 -33.31 -31.58 -16.09
N VAL A 264 -32.59 -32.63 -15.66
CA VAL A 264 -33.13 -33.95 -15.40
C VAL A 264 -33.43 -34.03 -13.90
N TYR A 265 -34.70 -34.18 -13.56
CA TYR A 265 -35.18 -34.28 -12.19
C TYR A 265 -35.43 -35.73 -11.84
N TYR A 266 -35.13 -36.10 -10.60
CA TYR A 266 -35.52 -37.38 -10.01
C TYR A 266 -36.68 -37.15 -9.05
N THR A 267 -37.69 -38.01 -9.12
CA THR A 267 -38.74 -38.07 -8.09
C THR A 267 -38.70 -39.43 -7.40
N ASN A 268 -38.72 -39.43 -6.07
CA ASN A 268 -38.91 -40.65 -5.26
C ASN A 268 -40.39 -40.92 -4.96
N VAL A 269 -41.29 -40.02 -5.37
CA VAL A 269 -42.75 -40.11 -5.20
C VAL A 269 -43.46 -39.98 -6.54
N GLU A 270 -44.67 -40.53 -6.64
CA GLU A 270 -45.46 -40.41 -7.86
C GLU A 270 -45.99 -38.97 -8.04
N LEU A 271 -45.82 -38.40 -9.23
CA LEU A 271 -46.40 -37.12 -9.64
C LEU A 271 -47.65 -37.41 -10.48
N THR A 272 -48.75 -37.72 -9.81
CA THR A 272 -49.99 -38.20 -10.46
C THR A 272 -50.56 -37.20 -11.48
N ALA A 273 -50.45 -35.89 -11.22
CA ALA A 273 -50.92 -34.84 -12.12
C ALA A 273 -50.15 -34.78 -13.45
N ASP A 274 -48.90 -35.25 -13.44
CA ASP A 274 -47.98 -35.21 -14.57
C ASP A 274 -47.77 -36.60 -15.21
N GLY A 275 -48.42 -37.64 -14.66
CA GLY A 275 -48.27 -39.02 -15.13
C GLY A 275 -46.86 -39.61 -14.93
N ILE A 276 -46.09 -39.12 -13.96
CA ILE A 276 -44.70 -39.56 -13.71
C ILE A 276 -44.68 -40.49 -12.48
N PRO A 277 -44.32 -41.78 -12.63
CA PRO A 277 -44.22 -42.73 -11.53
C PRO A 277 -43.13 -42.37 -10.51
N ALA A 278 -43.24 -42.90 -9.28
CA ALA A 278 -42.17 -42.84 -8.30
C ALA A 278 -40.86 -43.47 -8.83
N ASN A 279 -39.73 -42.97 -8.34
CA ASN A 279 -38.38 -43.38 -8.75
C ASN A 279 -38.07 -43.17 -10.25
N SER A 280 -38.68 -42.15 -10.86
CA SER A 280 -38.50 -41.84 -12.28
C SER A 280 -37.67 -40.58 -12.50
N LEU A 281 -37.03 -40.51 -13.66
CA LEU A 281 -36.43 -39.30 -14.18
C LEU A 281 -37.42 -38.55 -15.07
N TYR A 282 -37.43 -37.22 -14.99
CA TYR A 282 -38.28 -36.38 -15.82
C TYR A 282 -37.59 -35.06 -16.15
N GLN A 283 -38.04 -34.40 -17.21
CA GLN A 283 -37.63 -33.05 -17.60
C GLN A 283 -38.81 -32.09 -17.43
N VAL A 284 -38.53 -30.81 -17.24
CA VAL A 284 -39.53 -29.76 -17.19
C VAL A 284 -39.29 -28.81 -18.35
N ASP A 285 -40.33 -28.56 -19.15
CA ASP A 285 -40.25 -27.60 -20.24
C ASP A 285 -39.99 -26.19 -19.65
N PRO A 286 -38.94 -25.49 -20.08
CA PRO A 286 -38.56 -24.22 -19.46
C PRO A 286 -39.60 -23.13 -19.66
N VAL A 287 -40.44 -23.22 -20.70
CA VAL A 287 -41.44 -22.23 -21.08
C VAL A 287 -42.82 -22.62 -20.57
N SER A 288 -43.30 -23.83 -20.89
CA SER A 288 -44.65 -24.27 -20.54
C SER A 288 -44.75 -24.80 -19.10
N LYS A 289 -43.61 -25.08 -18.46
CA LYS A 289 -43.50 -25.75 -17.15
C LYS A 289 -44.11 -27.16 -17.10
N GLU A 290 -44.40 -27.74 -18.27
CA GLU A 290 -44.91 -29.10 -18.40
C GLU A 290 -43.81 -30.11 -18.03
N LYS A 291 -44.16 -31.12 -17.22
CA LYS A 291 -43.22 -32.19 -16.85
C LYS A 291 -43.39 -33.37 -17.79
N LYS A 292 -42.29 -33.92 -18.30
CA LYS A 292 -42.28 -35.08 -19.19
C LYS A 292 -41.33 -36.14 -18.66
N ILE A 293 -41.82 -37.36 -18.51
CA ILE A 293 -41.00 -38.50 -18.11
C ILE A 293 -39.87 -38.73 -19.12
N ILE A 294 -38.69 -39.08 -18.62
CA ILE A 294 -37.57 -39.55 -19.43
C ILE A 294 -37.61 -41.07 -19.37
N ASP A 295 -38.21 -41.68 -20.39
CA ASP A 295 -38.29 -43.13 -20.53
C ASP A 295 -36.97 -43.68 -21.13
N ILE A 296 -36.03 -43.99 -20.25
CA ILE A 296 -34.73 -44.55 -20.63
C ILE A 296 -34.88 -45.92 -21.30
N GLU A 297 -35.84 -46.73 -20.86
CA GLU A 297 -36.04 -48.08 -21.39
C GLU A 297 -36.46 -48.02 -22.85
N SER A 298 -37.49 -47.23 -23.17
CA SER A 298 -37.93 -47.03 -24.55
C SER A 298 -36.84 -46.39 -25.41
N ASN A 299 -36.09 -45.41 -24.88
CA ASN A 299 -35.01 -44.77 -25.62
C ASN A 299 -33.88 -45.76 -25.98
N ILE A 300 -33.48 -46.61 -25.04
CA ILE A 300 -32.46 -47.64 -25.29
C ILE A 300 -32.98 -48.66 -26.30
N LYS A 301 -34.24 -49.11 -26.14
CA LYS A 301 -34.86 -50.06 -27.07
C LYS A 301 -34.91 -49.49 -28.49
N ASN A 302 -35.39 -48.26 -28.65
CA ASN A 302 -35.43 -47.57 -29.95
C ASN A 302 -34.03 -47.43 -30.54
N PHE A 303 -33.02 -47.09 -29.74
CA PHE A 303 -31.64 -47.04 -30.20
C PHE A 303 -31.18 -48.38 -30.76
N PHE A 304 -31.42 -49.49 -30.05
CA PHE A 304 -31.05 -50.81 -30.53
C PHE A 304 -31.84 -51.23 -31.78
N GLU A 305 -33.11 -50.87 -31.89
CA GLU A 305 -33.93 -51.14 -33.08
C GLU A 305 -33.45 -50.32 -34.29
N GLU A 306 -33.21 -49.03 -34.13
CA GLU A 306 -32.74 -48.13 -35.18
C GLU A 306 -31.31 -48.44 -35.63
N LYS A 307 -30.44 -48.86 -34.71
CA LYS A 307 -29.03 -49.13 -34.99
C LYS A 307 -28.73 -50.62 -35.15
N PHE A 308 -29.75 -51.47 -35.22
CA PHE A 308 -29.57 -52.92 -35.27
C PHE A 308 -28.65 -53.37 -36.41
N ASP A 309 -28.85 -52.83 -37.61
CA ASP A 309 -28.03 -53.17 -38.78
C ASP A 309 -26.60 -52.67 -38.67
N PHE A 310 -26.39 -51.47 -38.10
CA PHE A 310 -25.06 -50.94 -37.80
C PHE A 310 -24.34 -51.81 -36.78
N ILE A 311 -25.02 -52.16 -35.68
CA ILE A 311 -24.47 -53.04 -34.65
C ILE A 311 -24.09 -54.39 -35.26
N LYS A 312 -24.97 -54.99 -36.07
CA LYS A 312 -24.68 -56.23 -36.81
C LYS A 312 -23.47 -56.11 -37.74
N GLN A 313 -23.32 -55.01 -38.45
CA GLN A 313 -22.18 -54.77 -39.34
C GLN A 313 -20.86 -54.65 -38.58
N GLU A 314 -20.89 -54.07 -37.37
CA GLU A 314 -19.70 -53.88 -36.55
C GLU A 314 -19.29 -55.13 -35.76
N ILE A 315 -20.25 -55.94 -35.30
CA ILE A 315 -19.97 -57.17 -34.54
C ILE A 315 -19.77 -58.41 -35.43
N GLY A 316 -20.09 -58.34 -36.72
CA GLY A 316 -19.95 -59.47 -37.64
C GLY A 316 -18.49 -59.81 -37.97
N ASP A 317 -18.23 -61.07 -38.31
CA ASP A 317 -16.89 -61.55 -38.69
C ASP A 317 -16.40 -60.92 -40.01
N LYS A 318 -15.40 -60.04 -39.91
CA LYS A 318 -14.79 -59.34 -41.07
C LYS A 318 -13.59 -60.13 -41.62
N VAL A 319 -13.87 -61.22 -42.37
CA VAL A 319 -12.83 -62.16 -42.87
C VAL A 319 -11.93 -61.56 -43.95
N THR A 320 -10.67 -61.29 -43.60
CA THR A 320 -9.60 -60.85 -44.51
C THR A 320 -8.49 -61.88 -44.67
N ASN A 321 -7.67 -61.73 -45.73
CA ASN A 321 -6.60 -62.67 -46.02
C ASN A 321 -5.46 -62.56 -44.99
N ASN A 322 -4.93 -63.71 -44.57
CA ASN A 322 -3.81 -63.86 -43.63
C ASN A 322 -4.06 -63.31 -42.20
N THR A 323 -5.32 -63.13 -41.82
CA THR A 323 -5.72 -62.67 -40.49
C THR A 323 -6.56 -63.73 -39.80
N VAL A 324 -6.30 -63.96 -38.51
CA VAL A 324 -7.13 -64.81 -37.66
C VAL A 324 -8.17 -63.95 -36.92
N ILE A 325 -9.41 -64.41 -36.89
CA ILE A 325 -10.55 -63.69 -36.33
C ILE A 325 -11.21 -64.57 -35.29
N ASN A 326 -11.42 -64.06 -34.08
CA ASN A 326 -12.24 -64.72 -33.07
C ASN A 326 -13.71 -64.50 -33.43
N THR A 327 -14.46 -65.59 -33.58
CA THR A 327 -15.87 -65.55 -34.00
C THR A 327 -16.83 -65.19 -32.87
N GLY A 328 -16.34 -65.17 -31.62
CA GLY A 328 -17.17 -65.10 -30.42
C GLY A 328 -17.86 -66.42 -30.06
N ASN A 329 -17.80 -67.44 -30.93
CA ASN A 329 -18.31 -68.78 -30.63
C ASN A 329 -17.29 -69.57 -29.81
N LYS A 330 -17.80 -70.49 -29.00
CA LYS A 330 -17.00 -71.44 -28.22
C LYS A 330 -17.42 -72.87 -28.50
N ILE A 331 -16.47 -73.80 -28.54
CA ILE A 331 -16.73 -75.24 -28.59
C ILE A 331 -15.98 -75.89 -27.44
N ASP A 332 -16.70 -76.53 -26.52
CA ASP A 332 -16.15 -77.14 -25.30
C ASP A 332 -15.40 -76.15 -24.38
N GLY A 333 -15.72 -74.85 -24.49
CA GLY A 333 -15.08 -73.77 -23.72
C GLY A 333 -14.00 -73.02 -24.48
N ASP A 334 -13.43 -73.64 -25.51
CA ASP A 334 -12.37 -73.08 -26.35
C ASP A 334 -12.94 -72.13 -27.41
N ASP A 335 -12.24 -71.02 -27.64
CA ASP A 335 -12.62 -70.04 -28.66
C ASP A 335 -12.49 -70.61 -30.07
N VAL A 336 -13.46 -70.28 -30.92
CA VAL A 336 -13.46 -70.65 -32.34
C VAL A 336 -12.95 -69.48 -33.17
N TYR A 337 -11.98 -69.77 -34.02
CA TYR A 337 -11.32 -68.81 -34.88
C TYR A 337 -11.57 -69.12 -36.36
N LEU A 338 -11.65 -68.08 -37.17
CA LEU A 338 -11.64 -68.14 -38.62
C LEU A 338 -10.31 -67.63 -39.17
N PHE A 339 -9.77 -68.33 -40.16
CA PHE A 339 -8.59 -67.91 -40.90
C PHE A 339 -8.81 -68.09 -42.39
N LYS A 340 -8.54 -67.04 -43.17
CA LYS A 340 -8.57 -67.08 -44.63
C LYS A 340 -7.16 -66.95 -45.18
N ASN A 341 -6.79 -67.80 -46.13
CA ASN A 341 -5.54 -67.66 -46.89
C ASN A 341 -5.71 -67.99 -48.38
N ALA A 342 -4.73 -67.61 -49.18
CA ALA A 342 -4.56 -68.16 -50.51
C ALA A 342 -4.21 -69.65 -50.42
N ALA A 343 -4.72 -70.41 -51.37
CA ALA A 343 -4.48 -71.84 -51.53
C ALA A 343 -3.87 -72.11 -52.90
N ARG A 344 -3.07 -73.18 -53.00
CA ARG A 344 -2.42 -73.56 -54.25
C ARG A 344 -2.43 -75.07 -54.42
N PHE A 345 -2.56 -75.49 -55.67
CA PHE A 345 -2.24 -76.84 -56.13
C PHE A 345 -1.03 -76.75 -57.04
N THR A 346 0.12 -77.28 -56.61
CA THR A 346 1.35 -77.26 -57.44
C THR A 346 1.18 -78.07 -58.74
N ASN A 347 0.50 -79.21 -58.66
CA ASN A 347 0.20 -80.09 -59.81
C ASN A 347 -1.30 -80.40 -59.82
N THR A 348 -1.82 -80.83 -60.98
CA THR A 348 -3.21 -81.33 -61.05
C THR A 348 -3.34 -82.56 -60.14
N GLY A 349 -4.21 -82.47 -59.14
CA GLY A 349 -4.32 -83.49 -58.10
C GLY A 349 -5.21 -83.03 -56.95
N ALA A 350 -5.41 -83.89 -55.96
CA ALA A 350 -6.27 -83.59 -54.81
C ALA A 350 -5.51 -83.01 -53.61
N LYS A 351 -4.18 -83.09 -53.58
CA LYS A 351 -3.36 -82.59 -52.47
C LYS A 351 -3.16 -81.08 -52.58
N ILE A 352 -3.53 -80.36 -51.53
CA ILE A 352 -3.24 -78.93 -51.42
C ILE A 352 -1.80 -78.71 -50.97
N ASP A 353 -1.20 -77.60 -51.40
CA ASP A 353 0.06 -77.14 -50.80
C ASP A 353 -0.16 -76.82 -49.32
N GLU A 354 0.89 -76.94 -48.50
CA GLU A 354 0.79 -76.71 -47.05
C GLU A 354 0.28 -75.29 -46.74
N ILE A 355 -0.67 -75.20 -45.81
CA ILE A 355 -1.22 -73.94 -45.34
C ILE A 355 -0.72 -73.70 -43.92
N THR A 356 -0.07 -72.56 -43.72
CA THR A 356 0.28 -72.07 -42.37
C THR A 356 -0.77 -71.08 -41.91
N VAL A 357 -1.33 -71.33 -40.73
CA VAL A 357 -2.32 -70.47 -40.08
C VAL A 357 -1.62 -69.46 -39.18
N THR A 358 -2.07 -68.21 -39.21
CA THR A 358 -1.66 -67.22 -38.21
C THR A 358 -2.33 -67.57 -36.88
N MET A 359 -1.55 -67.93 -35.86
CA MET A 359 -2.09 -68.33 -34.56
C MET A 359 -2.63 -67.12 -33.78
N PRO A 360 -3.77 -67.24 -33.08
CA PRO A 360 -4.22 -66.27 -32.08
C PRO A 360 -3.15 -66.00 -31.01
N ALA A 361 -3.22 -64.83 -30.37
CA ALA A 361 -2.30 -64.47 -29.30
C ALA A 361 -2.28 -65.55 -28.21
N ASN A 362 -1.09 -65.90 -27.73
CA ASN A 362 -0.84 -66.91 -26.68
C ASN A 362 -1.17 -68.36 -27.06
N THR A 363 -1.33 -68.67 -28.34
CA THR A 363 -1.51 -70.05 -28.83
C THR A 363 -0.39 -70.42 -29.80
N THR A 364 -0.06 -71.70 -29.90
CA THR A 364 1.09 -72.17 -30.72
C THR A 364 0.72 -73.28 -31.69
N ALA A 365 -0.42 -73.94 -31.49
CA ALA A 365 -0.88 -75.00 -32.37
C ALA A 365 -2.39 -74.95 -32.59
N ILE A 366 -2.81 -75.41 -33.76
CA ILE A 366 -4.21 -75.76 -34.00
C ILE A 366 -4.54 -76.96 -33.13
N ASP A 367 -5.62 -76.85 -32.37
CA ASP A 367 -6.10 -77.94 -31.51
C ASP A 367 -7.11 -78.82 -32.26
N ARG A 368 -8.15 -78.19 -32.81
CA ARG A 368 -9.20 -78.86 -33.59
C ARG A 368 -9.57 -78.02 -34.80
N VAL A 369 -9.67 -78.67 -35.96
CA VAL A 369 -10.28 -78.07 -37.15
C VAL A 369 -11.78 -78.39 -37.15
N VAL A 370 -12.60 -77.35 -37.23
CA VAL A 370 -14.07 -77.42 -37.25
C VAL A 370 -14.57 -77.54 -38.69
N SER A 371 -14.09 -76.69 -39.58
CA SER A 371 -14.46 -76.73 -41.00
C SER A 371 -13.36 -76.20 -41.91
N ILE A 372 -13.29 -76.72 -43.13
CA ILE A 372 -12.43 -76.21 -44.20
C ILE A 372 -13.30 -75.99 -45.44
N LYS A 373 -13.26 -74.78 -45.97
CA LYS A 373 -13.99 -74.39 -47.18
C LYS A 373 -13.01 -73.90 -48.23
N LEU A 374 -12.99 -74.58 -49.38
CA LEU A 374 -12.16 -74.21 -50.51
C LEU A 374 -13.01 -73.46 -51.54
N PHE A 375 -12.49 -72.32 -51.99
CA PHE A 375 -13.11 -71.46 -52.99
C PHE A 375 -12.19 -71.30 -54.21
N LYS A 376 -12.82 -71.04 -55.35
CA LYS A 376 -12.17 -70.57 -56.57
C LYS A 376 -13.09 -69.55 -57.23
N ASP A 377 -12.56 -68.40 -57.62
CA ASP A 377 -13.35 -67.30 -58.22
C ASP A 377 -14.61 -66.94 -57.40
N LYS A 378 -14.44 -66.91 -56.06
CA LYS A 378 -15.51 -66.66 -55.06
C LYS A 378 -16.64 -67.71 -55.01
N LYS A 379 -16.47 -68.86 -55.67
CA LYS A 379 -17.41 -69.99 -55.61
C LYS A 379 -16.83 -71.10 -54.75
N ILE A 380 -17.66 -71.71 -53.91
CA ILE A 380 -17.29 -72.91 -53.16
C ILE A 380 -17.03 -74.03 -54.17
N ILE A 381 -15.85 -74.65 -54.08
CA ILE A 381 -15.47 -75.80 -54.90
C ILE A 381 -15.57 -77.09 -54.10
N SER A 382 -15.26 -77.04 -52.80
CA SER A 382 -15.46 -78.17 -51.91
C SER A 382 -15.41 -77.72 -50.45
N THR A 383 -16.16 -78.43 -49.61
CA THR A 383 -16.13 -78.35 -48.15
C THR A 383 -15.69 -79.66 -47.50
N SER A 384 -15.38 -80.66 -48.32
CA SER A 384 -14.97 -81.99 -47.88
C SER A 384 -13.48 -82.18 -48.09
N VAL A 385 -12.81 -82.57 -47.02
CA VAL A 385 -11.38 -82.86 -46.99
C VAL A 385 -11.15 -84.25 -46.40
N THR A 386 -10.08 -84.93 -46.84
CA THR A 386 -9.62 -86.20 -46.29
C THR A 386 -8.12 -86.16 -46.05
N GLY A 387 -7.63 -87.03 -45.15
CA GLY A 387 -6.20 -87.10 -44.80
C GLY A 387 -5.64 -85.80 -44.23
N LEU A 388 -6.43 -85.10 -43.40
CA LEU A 388 -5.99 -83.89 -42.71
C LEU A 388 -4.86 -84.23 -41.73
N VAL A 389 -3.72 -83.56 -41.89
CA VAL A 389 -2.59 -83.62 -40.96
C VAL A 389 -2.33 -82.21 -40.44
N ILE A 390 -2.24 -82.08 -39.12
CA ILE A 390 -1.97 -80.83 -38.41
C ILE A 390 -0.59 -80.95 -37.75
N THR A 391 0.29 -79.98 -37.98
CA THR A 391 1.61 -79.89 -37.35
C THR A 391 1.84 -78.48 -36.84
N GLY A 392 1.58 -78.26 -35.55
CA GLY A 392 1.62 -76.92 -34.95
C GLY A 392 0.58 -75.99 -35.60
N ALA A 393 1.05 -74.93 -36.25
CA ALA A 393 0.22 -73.97 -36.99
C ALA A 393 0.00 -74.35 -38.47
N THR A 394 0.61 -75.43 -38.93
CA THR A 394 0.52 -75.87 -40.33
C THR A 394 -0.47 -77.00 -40.49
N LEU A 395 -1.13 -77.03 -41.66
CA LEU A 395 -1.99 -78.14 -42.04
C LEU A 395 -1.83 -78.47 -43.52
N ASN A 396 -1.98 -79.75 -43.82
CA ASN A 396 -2.12 -80.25 -45.18
C ASN A 396 -3.27 -81.27 -45.23
N PHE A 397 -3.92 -81.35 -46.39
CA PHE A 397 -5.06 -82.24 -46.58
C PHE A 397 -5.24 -82.53 -48.07
N TYR A 398 -6.14 -83.45 -48.36
CA TYR A 398 -6.59 -83.74 -49.70
C TYR A 398 -8.05 -83.34 -49.87
N MET A 399 -8.41 -82.86 -51.05
CA MET A 399 -9.80 -82.67 -51.43
C MET A 399 -10.43 -84.05 -51.61
N GLY A 400 -11.49 -84.36 -50.86
CA GLY A 400 -12.03 -85.71 -50.86
C GLY A 400 -12.94 -86.01 -49.69
N GLU A 401 -13.48 -87.22 -49.68
CA GLU A 401 -14.28 -87.76 -48.59
C GLU A 401 -13.94 -89.23 -48.40
N GLY A 402 -13.56 -89.61 -47.17
CA GLY A 402 -13.07 -90.96 -46.88
C GLY A 402 -11.88 -91.33 -47.77
N SER A 403 -12.03 -92.37 -48.59
CA SER A 403 -11.00 -92.82 -49.54
C SER A 403 -11.13 -92.23 -50.95
N MET A 404 -12.12 -91.37 -51.19
CA MET A 404 -12.35 -90.72 -52.49
C MET A 404 -11.63 -89.39 -52.55
N TYR A 405 -10.97 -89.12 -53.67
CA TYR A 405 -10.24 -87.87 -53.92
C TYR A 405 -10.87 -87.08 -55.06
N TYR A 406 -10.89 -85.75 -54.94
CA TYR A 406 -11.45 -84.82 -55.91
C TYR A 406 -10.35 -83.93 -56.52
N PRO A 407 -9.73 -84.34 -57.64
CA PRO A 407 -8.62 -83.61 -58.24
C PRO A 407 -8.99 -82.18 -58.63
N GLN A 408 -8.11 -81.24 -58.33
CA GLN A 408 -8.17 -79.85 -58.77
C GLN A 408 -7.07 -79.59 -59.80
N ALA A 409 -7.33 -78.67 -60.73
CA ALA A 409 -6.31 -78.21 -61.66
C ALA A 409 -5.18 -77.49 -60.90
N ALA A 410 -3.95 -77.62 -61.38
CA ALA A 410 -2.84 -76.83 -60.85
C ALA A 410 -3.14 -75.32 -60.97
N GLY A 411 -2.82 -74.55 -59.93
CA GLY A 411 -3.08 -73.11 -59.91
C GLY A 411 -3.02 -72.50 -58.52
N ASN A 412 -2.96 -71.17 -58.48
CA ASN A 412 -2.90 -70.34 -57.27
C ASN A 412 -4.13 -69.43 -57.09
N ASN A 413 -5.20 -69.66 -57.86
CA ASN A 413 -6.45 -68.89 -57.78
C ASN A 413 -7.47 -69.54 -56.83
N TYR A 414 -6.97 -70.26 -55.82
CA TYR A 414 -7.79 -70.87 -54.78
C TYR A 414 -7.70 -70.05 -53.50
N GLU A 415 -8.79 -70.04 -52.74
CA GLU A 415 -8.82 -69.46 -51.39
C GLU A 415 -9.32 -70.54 -50.43
N VAL A 416 -8.76 -70.57 -49.23
CA VAL A 416 -9.19 -71.48 -48.18
C VAL A 416 -9.65 -70.67 -46.98
N ILE A 417 -10.79 -71.05 -46.40
CA ILE A 417 -11.26 -70.56 -45.11
C ILE A 417 -11.28 -71.75 -44.16
N ILE A 418 -10.56 -71.62 -43.05
CA ILE A 418 -10.40 -72.64 -42.02
C ILE A 418 -11.04 -72.10 -40.75
N GLU A 419 -11.89 -72.91 -40.14
CA GLU A 419 -12.48 -72.68 -38.83
C GLU A 419 -11.86 -73.67 -37.84
N PHE A 420 -11.33 -73.19 -36.72
CA PHE A 420 -10.53 -74.01 -35.81
C PHE A 420 -10.51 -73.48 -34.37
N THR A 421 -10.18 -74.35 -33.41
CA THR A 421 -9.78 -73.96 -32.05
C THR A 421 -8.25 -74.05 -31.93
N ALA A 422 -7.67 -73.27 -31.01
CA ALA A 422 -6.23 -73.15 -30.83
C ALA A 422 -5.83 -73.44 -29.38
N ARG A 423 -4.60 -73.95 -29.18
CA ARG A 423 -4.02 -74.24 -27.86
C ARG A 423 -2.59 -73.76 -27.70
#